data_AF-A0A961GA27-F1
#
_entry.id   AF-A0A961GA27-F1
#
_cell.length_a   1.000
_cell.length_b   1.000
_cell.length_c   1.000
_cell.angle_alpha   90.00
_cell.angle_beta   90.00
_cell.angle_gamma   90.00
#
_symmetry.space_group_name_H-M   'P 1'
#
loop_
_entity.id
_entity.type
_entity.pdbx_description
1 polymer ?
#
loop_
_entity_poly.entity_id
_entity_poly.type
_entity_poly.pdbx_seq_one_letter_code
_entity_poly.pdbx_strand_id
1 'polypeptide(L)'
;MSDRVDHLVQEYADTQARLADPTVVADQARYTALARRFKELEPIVACIEARAAALDDAAAARELLAEADGDDAVLLRDEIAQAEATAAAKADELRVLLLPKDPNDERAVIMEIRGAEGGEEANLFARDLFEMYRAFAARKGWRLEVLGSSPSDLGGFNDVTFRVAGDAAWSHLHHEGGPHRVQRVPVTESQGRIHTSSATVSVLPEADEVEVAIDPADLEVATFRATGPGGQSVNTTDSAVRVTHKPTGLVVSMQDEKSQLQNKAKALTVLRARLLQLEQDRRSAELSAERKGQIGGGGRSEKIRTYNFKENRVTDHRIGLTLHKLDRVLGGELDEIVDALIAHERAELLAAEA
;
A
#
# COMPACT_ATOMS: atom_id res chain seq x y z
N MET A 1 2.75 -6.59 -26.57
CA MET A 1 1.32 -6.55 -26.16
C MET A 1 0.60 -7.84 -26.53
N SER A 2 0.63 -8.29 -27.80
CA SER A 2 0.01 -9.59 -28.21
C SER A 2 0.50 -10.77 -27.35
N ASP A 3 1.81 -11.00 -27.29
CA ASP A 3 2.36 -12.14 -26.52
C ASP A 3 2.01 -12.11 -25.02
N ARG A 4 1.85 -10.92 -24.43
CA ARG A 4 1.47 -10.75 -23.02
C ARG A 4 -0.02 -11.07 -22.81
N VAL A 5 -0.87 -10.69 -23.76
CA VAL A 5 -2.31 -11.01 -23.77
C VAL A 5 -2.51 -12.51 -23.93
N ASP A 6 -1.81 -13.13 -24.88
CA ASP A 6 -1.91 -14.57 -25.14
C ASP A 6 -1.46 -15.41 -23.93
N HIS A 7 -0.39 -14.98 -23.26
CA HIS A 7 0.06 -15.59 -22.01
C HIS A 7 -0.99 -15.48 -20.90
N LEU A 8 -1.66 -14.33 -20.74
CA LEU A 8 -2.68 -14.15 -19.70
C LEU A 8 -3.92 -15.01 -19.93
N VAL A 9 -4.33 -15.18 -21.19
CA VAL A 9 -5.43 -16.08 -21.56
C VAL A 9 -5.07 -17.54 -21.27
N GLN A 10 -3.85 -17.96 -21.62
CA GLN A 10 -3.36 -19.31 -21.29
C GLN A 10 -3.29 -19.53 -19.77
N GLU A 11 -2.75 -18.56 -19.03
CA GLU A 11 -2.66 -18.61 -17.57
C GLU A 11 -4.05 -18.73 -16.92
N TYR A 12 -5.05 -18.02 -17.43
CA TYR A 12 -6.43 -18.11 -16.94
C TYR A 12 -7.00 -19.51 -17.16
N ALA A 13 -6.86 -20.07 -18.37
CA ALA A 13 -7.32 -21.42 -18.68
C ALA A 13 -6.62 -22.49 -17.81
N ASP A 14 -5.31 -22.37 -17.61
CA ASP A 14 -4.53 -23.25 -16.76
C ASP A 14 -4.96 -23.15 -15.29
N THR A 15 -5.20 -21.93 -14.79
CA THR A 15 -5.64 -21.71 -13.41
C THR A 15 -7.04 -22.28 -13.18
N GLN A 16 -7.94 -22.12 -14.16
CA GLN A 16 -9.27 -22.71 -14.14
C GLN A 16 -9.22 -24.25 -14.10
N ALA A 17 -8.37 -24.86 -14.93
CA ALA A 17 -8.19 -26.31 -14.97
C ALA A 17 -7.63 -26.83 -13.64
N ARG A 18 -6.67 -26.13 -13.04
CA ARG A 18 -6.06 -26.50 -11.76
C ARG A 18 -7.01 -26.35 -10.56
N LEU A 19 -7.95 -25.40 -10.61
CA LEU A 19 -9.00 -25.26 -9.59
C LEU A 19 -9.97 -26.44 -9.60
N ALA A 20 -10.14 -27.12 -10.73
CA ALA A 20 -10.94 -28.33 -10.85
C ALA A 20 -10.22 -29.62 -10.41
N ASP A 21 -8.91 -29.55 -10.10
CA ASP A 21 -8.10 -30.70 -9.68
C ASP A 21 -8.37 -31.07 -8.20
N PRO A 22 -8.83 -32.30 -7.89
CA PRO A 22 -9.07 -32.75 -6.51
C PRO A 22 -7.85 -32.65 -5.59
N THR A 23 -6.63 -32.71 -6.13
CA THR A 23 -5.38 -32.61 -5.35
C THR A 23 -5.11 -31.19 -4.86
N VAL A 24 -5.54 -30.18 -5.62
CA VAL A 24 -5.43 -28.77 -5.24
C VAL A 24 -6.53 -28.41 -4.24
N VAL A 25 -7.74 -28.94 -4.42
CA VAL A 25 -8.86 -28.76 -3.49
C VAL A 25 -8.52 -29.32 -2.09
N ALA A 26 -7.68 -30.35 -2.01
CA ALA A 26 -7.21 -30.89 -0.74
C ALA A 26 -6.20 -29.98 0.00
N ASP A 27 -5.53 -29.05 -0.69
CA ASP A 27 -4.58 -28.09 -0.11
C ASP A 27 -5.22 -26.69 -0.07
N GLN A 28 -5.79 -26.34 1.08
CA GLN A 28 -6.50 -25.08 1.29
C GLN A 28 -5.66 -23.84 0.96
N ALA A 29 -4.35 -23.87 1.21
CA ALA A 29 -3.46 -22.74 0.95
C ALA A 29 -3.25 -22.55 -0.56
N ARG A 30 -2.96 -23.65 -1.28
CA ARG A 30 -2.81 -23.62 -2.74
C ARG A 30 -4.11 -23.25 -3.45
N TYR A 31 -5.24 -23.79 -2.98
CA TYR A 31 -6.56 -23.44 -3.52
C TYR A 31 -6.86 -21.95 -3.36
N THR A 32 -6.61 -21.38 -2.18
CA THR A 32 -6.87 -19.96 -1.91
C THR A 32 -6.01 -19.05 -2.80
N ALA A 33 -4.73 -19.37 -2.98
CA ALA A 33 -3.83 -18.63 -3.84
C ALA A 33 -4.26 -18.69 -5.33
N LEU A 34 -4.63 -19.88 -5.83
CA LEU A 34 -5.11 -20.05 -7.20
C LEU A 34 -6.47 -19.37 -7.43
N ALA A 35 -7.39 -19.46 -6.47
CA ALA A 35 -8.70 -18.81 -6.56
C ALA A 35 -8.57 -17.28 -6.61
N ARG A 36 -7.64 -16.72 -5.83
CA ARG A 36 -7.31 -15.30 -5.89
C ARG A 36 -6.75 -14.91 -7.26
N ARG A 37 -5.76 -15.67 -7.76
CA ARG A 37 -5.18 -15.41 -9.08
C ARG A 37 -6.21 -15.52 -10.22
N PHE A 38 -7.10 -16.49 -10.16
CA PHE A 38 -8.20 -16.63 -11.11
C PHE A 38 -9.10 -15.40 -11.12
N LYS A 39 -9.52 -14.93 -9.94
CA LYS A 39 -10.35 -13.73 -9.78
C LYS A 39 -9.64 -12.45 -10.27
N GLU A 40 -8.32 -12.40 -10.21
CA GLU A 40 -7.53 -11.29 -10.76
C GLU A 40 -7.49 -11.30 -12.29
N LEU A 41 -7.43 -12.48 -12.90
CA LEU A 41 -7.33 -12.66 -14.36
C LEU A 41 -8.69 -12.55 -15.06
N GLU A 42 -9.78 -12.95 -14.40
CA GLU A 42 -11.16 -12.91 -14.92
C GLU A 42 -11.54 -11.58 -15.61
N PRO A 43 -11.40 -10.38 -14.97
CA PRO A 43 -11.75 -9.13 -15.62
C PRO A 43 -10.86 -8.81 -16.83
N ILE A 44 -9.59 -9.24 -16.81
CA ILE A 44 -8.64 -9.01 -17.90
C ILE A 44 -9.05 -9.84 -19.12
N VAL A 45 -9.29 -11.14 -18.92
CA VAL A 45 -9.69 -12.06 -19.99
C VAL A 45 -11.07 -11.69 -20.54
N ALA A 46 -12.04 -11.36 -19.69
CA ALA A 46 -13.35 -10.88 -20.13
C ALA A 46 -13.24 -9.61 -21.01
N CYS A 47 -12.32 -8.69 -20.68
CA CYS A 47 -12.06 -7.51 -21.50
C CYS A 47 -11.42 -7.85 -22.85
N ILE A 48 -10.47 -8.80 -22.86
CA ILE A 48 -9.82 -9.33 -24.08
C ILE A 48 -10.87 -9.98 -25.01
N GLU A 49 -11.71 -10.86 -24.47
CA GLU A 49 -12.76 -11.55 -25.22
C GLU A 49 -13.80 -10.58 -25.76
N ALA A 50 -14.26 -9.62 -24.94
CA ALA A 50 -15.20 -8.59 -25.39
C ALA A 50 -14.61 -7.71 -26.51
N ARG A 51 -13.32 -7.39 -26.44
CA ARG A 51 -12.62 -6.66 -27.50
C ARG A 51 -12.51 -7.50 -28.78
N ALA A 52 -12.19 -8.78 -28.66
CA ALA A 52 -12.11 -9.69 -29.80
C ALA A 52 -13.48 -9.83 -30.49
N ALA A 53 -14.54 -10.06 -29.72
CA ALA A 53 -15.91 -10.12 -30.23
C ALA A 53 -16.31 -8.85 -30.98
N ALA A 54 -16.02 -7.66 -30.44
CA ALA A 54 -16.32 -6.40 -31.11
C ALA A 54 -15.53 -6.21 -32.43
N LEU A 55 -14.30 -6.74 -32.51
CA LEU A 55 -13.52 -6.73 -33.75
C LEU A 55 -14.07 -7.72 -34.78
N ASP A 56 -14.51 -8.90 -34.34
CA ASP A 56 -15.13 -9.93 -35.17
C ASP A 56 -16.48 -9.43 -35.73
N ASP A 57 -17.31 -8.79 -34.90
CA ASP A 57 -18.57 -8.15 -35.32
C ASP A 57 -18.30 -7.08 -36.39
N ALA A 58 -17.29 -6.22 -36.19
CA ALA A 58 -16.89 -5.23 -37.18
C ALA A 58 -16.35 -5.87 -38.47
N ALA A 59 -15.68 -7.02 -38.39
CA ALA A 59 -15.20 -7.75 -39.57
C ALA A 59 -16.36 -8.37 -40.34
N ALA A 60 -17.28 -9.07 -39.66
CA ALA A 60 -18.47 -9.66 -40.26
C ALA A 60 -19.37 -8.60 -40.92
N ALA A 61 -19.59 -7.45 -40.26
CA ALA A 61 -20.36 -6.36 -40.83
C ALA A 61 -19.67 -5.73 -42.07
N ARG A 62 -18.33 -5.68 -42.11
CA ARG A 62 -17.58 -5.26 -43.32
C ARG A 62 -17.72 -6.24 -44.47
N GLU A 63 -17.75 -7.54 -44.20
CA GLU A 63 -17.99 -8.56 -45.22
C GLU A 63 -19.40 -8.43 -45.81
N LEU A 64 -20.42 -8.26 -44.96
CA LEU A 64 -21.81 -8.04 -45.39
C LEU A 64 -21.98 -6.73 -46.16
N LEU A 65 -21.27 -5.67 -45.77
CA LEU A 65 -21.31 -4.38 -46.45
C LEU A 65 -20.82 -4.47 -47.90
N ALA A 66 -19.95 -5.43 -48.22
CA ALA A 66 -19.46 -5.63 -49.58
C ALA A 66 -20.56 -6.07 -50.56
N GLU A 67 -21.64 -6.66 -50.05
CA GLU A 67 -22.78 -7.17 -50.83
C GLU A 67 -24.08 -6.38 -50.61
N ALA A 68 -24.06 -5.36 -49.74
CA ALA A 68 -25.23 -4.56 -49.37
C ALA A 68 -25.33 -3.23 -50.13
N ASP A 69 -26.56 -2.81 -50.44
CA ASP A 69 -26.87 -1.56 -51.13
C ASP A 69 -27.96 -0.76 -50.40
N GLY A 70 -28.09 0.53 -50.73
CA GLY A 70 -29.18 1.38 -50.24
C GLY A 70 -29.18 1.55 -48.71
N ASP A 71 -30.36 1.38 -48.09
CA ASP A 71 -30.56 1.59 -46.65
C ASP A 71 -29.81 0.54 -45.79
N ASP A 72 -29.65 -0.68 -46.29
CA ASP A 72 -28.92 -1.76 -45.60
C ASP A 72 -27.43 -1.44 -45.47
N ALA A 73 -26.85 -0.81 -46.50
CA ALA A 73 -25.45 -0.37 -46.48
C ALA A 73 -25.20 0.82 -45.52
N VAL A 74 -26.24 1.60 -45.18
CA VAL A 74 -26.13 2.66 -44.17
C VAL A 74 -26.14 2.04 -42.77
N LEU A 75 -27.06 1.10 -42.52
CA LEU A 75 -27.16 0.39 -41.25
C LEU A 75 -25.85 -0.34 -40.89
N LEU A 76 -25.27 -1.08 -41.84
CA LEU A 76 -24.02 -1.81 -41.65
C LEU A 76 -22.83 -0.88 -41.35
N ARG A 77 -22.79 0.32 -41.95
CA ARG A 77 -21.74 1.31 -41.63
C ARG A 77 -21.85 1.83 -40.20
N ASP A 78 -23.07 2.06 -39.73
CA ASP A 78 -23.30 2.47 -38.34
C ASP A 78 -22.94 1.33 -37.37
N GLU A 79 -23.27 0.08 -37.70
CA GLU A 79 -22.86 -1.10 -36.91
C GLU A 79 -21.34 -1.24 -36.83
N ILE A 80 -20.63 -1.10 -37.95
CA ILE A 80 -19.15 -1.11 -37.98
C ILE A 80 -18.60 -0.01 -37.07
N ALA A 81 -19.11 1.22 -37.18
CA ALA A 81 -18.64 2.34 -36.38
C ALA A 81 -18.87 2.12 -34.87
N GLN A 82 -20.01 1.54 -34.49
CA GLN A 82 -20.30 1.20 -33.09
C GLN A 82 -19.39 0.08 -32.56
N ALA A 83 -19.18 -0.96 -33.36
CA ALA A 83 -18.31 -2.08 -33.01
C ALA A 83 -16.84 -1.64 -32.88
N GLU A 84 -16.35 -0.80 -33.79
CA GLU A 84 -15.02 -0.20 -33.71
C GLU A 84 -14.86 0.70 -32.47
N ALA A 85 -15.87 1.52 -32.15
CA ALA A 85 -15.85 2.36 -30.95
C ALA A 85 -15.81 1.53 -29.67
N THR A 86 -16.54 0.41 -29.63
CA THR A 86 -16.53 -0.53 -28.50
C THR A 86 -15.19 -1.24 -28.39
N ALA A 87 -14.60 -1.68 -29.51
CA ALA A 87 -13.27 -2.28 -29.53
C ALA A 87 -12.18 -1.30 -29.06
N ALA A 88 -12.28 -0.01 -29.41
CA ALA A 88 -11.40 1.04 -28.94
C ALA A 88 -11.55 1.28 -27.43
N ALA A 89 -12.78 1.41 -26.93
CA ALA A 89 -13.05 1.56 -25.50
C ALA A 89 -12.52 0.37 -24.68
N LYS A 90 -12.70 -0.87 -25.18
CA LYS A 90 -12.15 -2.06 -24.54
C LYS A 90 -10.63 -2.14 -24.63
N ALA A 91 -10.01 -1.59 -25.67
CA ALA A 91 -8.55 -1.50 -25.74
C ALA A 91 -7.99 -0.57 -24.65
N ASP A 92 -8.66 0.56 -24.38
CA ASP A 92 -8.26 1.48 -23.32
C ASP A 92 -8.53 0.90 -21.92
N GLU A 93 -9.66 0.22 -21.74
CA GLU A 93 -9.95 -0.53 -20.50
C GLU A 93 -8.89 -1.61 -20.25
N LEU A 94 -8.49 -2.36 -21.28
CA LEU A 94 -7.46 -3.38 -21.18
C LEU A 94 -6.10 -2.79 -20.78
N ARG A 95 -5.73 -1.62 -21.31
CA ARG A 95 -4.50 -0.92 -20.90
C ARG A 95 -4.49 -0.62 -19.41
N VAL A 96 -5.61 -0.13 -18.88
CA VAL A 96 -5.76 0.14 -17.43
C VAL A 96 -5.66 -1.15 -16.62
N LEU A 97 -6.30 -2.23 -17.07
CA LEU A 97 -6.29 -3.53 -16.39
C LEU A 97 -4.91 -4.21 -16.38
N LEU A 98 -4.06 -3.91 -17.37
CA LEU A 98 -2.71 -4.45 -17.48
C LEU A 98 -1.65 -3.71 -16.65
N LEU A 99 -2.02 -2.56 -16.06
CA LEU A 99 -1.14 -1.84 -15.14
C LEU A 99 -0.75 -2.73 -13.95
N PRO A 100 0.51 -2.69 -13.51
CA PRO A 100 0.94 -3.44 -12.35
C PRO A 100 0.12 -3.01 -11.13
N LYS A 101 -0.46 -3.99 -10.42
CA LYS A 101 -1.16 -3.75 -9.16
C LYS A 101 -0.15 -3.40 -8.07
N ASP A 102 -0.53 -2.48 -7.17
CA ASP A 102 0.29 -2.18 -6.01
C ASP A 102 0.19 -3.36 -5.03
N PRO A 103 1.32 -3.96 -4.59
CA PRO A 103 1.30 -5.04 -3.58
C PRO A 103 0.67 -4.62 -2.23
N ASN A 104 0.52 -3.32 -1.99
CA ASN A 104 -0.07 -2.76 -0.78
C ASN A 104 -1.59 -2.51 -0.88
N ASP A 105 -2.21 -2.65 -2.05
CA ASP A 105 -3.63 -2.32 -2.26
C ASP A 105 -4.58 -3.06 -1.30
N GLU A 106 -4.21 -4.27 -0.89
CA GLU A 106 -4.99 -5.11 0.02
C GLU A 106 -4.60 -4.96 1.50
N ARG A 107 -3.56 -4.19 1.79
CA ARG A 107 -3.07 -4.00 3.15
C ARG A 107 -3.90 -2.93 3.85
N ALA A 108 -4.05 -3.08 5.15
CA ALA A 108 -4.58 -1.99 5.96
C ALA A 108 -3.58 -0.82 5.94
N VAL A 109 -4.09 0.36 6.25
CA VAL A 109 -3.32 1.60 6.20
C VAL A 109 -3.09 2.11 7.61
N ILE A 110 -1.87 2.47 7.94
CA ILE A 110 -1.52 3.20 9.15
C ILE A 110 -1.31 4.66 8.78
N MET A 111 -2.09 5.54 9.42
CA MET A 111 -1.96 6.99 9.25
C MET A 111 -1.48 7.63 10.54
N GLU A 112 -0.48 8.50 10.44
CA GLU A 112 -0.02 9.38 11.52
C GLU A 112 -0.28 10.83 11.12
N ILE A 113 -0.98 11.58 11.98
CA ILE A 113 -1.22 13.02 11.80
C ILE A 113 -0.53 13.75 12.92
N ARG A 114 0.24 14.79 12.58
CA ARG A 114 0.99 15.61 13.54
C ARG A 114 0.81 17.10 13.27
N GLY A 115 0.64 17.89 14.32
CA GLY A 115 0.70 19.34 14.23
C GLY A 115 2.12 19.81 13.89
N ALA A 116 2.26 20.67 12.88
CA ALA A 116 3.57 21.18 12.45
C ALA A 116 3.71 22.68 12.77
N GLU A 117 3.66 23.56 11.77
CA GLU A 117 3.86 25.00 11.98
C GLU A 117 2.53 25.67 12.38
N GLY A 118 2.52 26.43 13.48
CA GLY A 118 1.33 27.14 13.96
C GLY A 118 0.95 26.87 15.43
N GLY A 119 1.73 26.06 16.15
CA GLY A 119 1.54 25.78 17.57
C GLY A 119 0.18 25.12 17.83
N GLU A 120 -0.56 25.61 18.82
CA GLU A 120 -1.87 25.04 19.16
C GLU A 120 -2.87 25.04 18.01
N GLU A 121 -2.80 26.00 17.08
CA GLU A 121 -3.68 26.01 15.92
C GLU A 121 -3.38 24.83 14.96
N ALA A 122 -2.11 24.45 14.83
CA ALA A 122 -1.73 23.27 14.06
C ALA A 122 -2.27 21.98 14.72
N ASN A 123 -2.27 21.91 16.04
CA ASN A 123 -2.82 20.78 16.79
C ASN A 123 -4.34 20.67 16.66
N LEU A 124 -5.05 21.80 16.65
CA LEU A 124 -6.48 21.83 16.36
C LEU A 124 -6.77 21.38 14.92
N PHE A 125 -5.95 21.81 13.97
CA PHE A 125 -6.09 21.38 12.58
C PHE A 125 -5.78 19.89 12.39
N ALA A 126 -4.82 19.33 13.12
CA ALA A 126 -4.55 17.89 13.14
C ALA A 126 -5.78 17.08 13.60
N ARG A 127 -6.54 17.58 14.60
CA ARG A 127 -7.83 17.00 14.98
C ARG A 127 -8.87 17.09 13.87
N ASP A 128 -8.98 18.24 13.20
CA ASP A 128 -9.95 18.40 12.12
C ASP A 128 -9.66 17.42 10.96
N LEU A 129 -8.38 17.18 10.65
CA LEU A 129 -7.97 16.14 9.69
C LEU A 129 -8.31 14.73 10.17
N PHE A 130 -8.08 14.43 11.46
CA PHE A 130 -8.46 13.13 12.03
C PHE A 130 -9.96 12.86 11.91
N GLU A 131 -10.81 13.82 12.31
CA GLU A 131 -12.26 13.67 12.19
C GLU A 131 -12.72 13.57 10.73
N MET A 132 -12.06 14.29 9.81
CA MET A 132 -12.29 14.17 8.37
C MET A 132 -12.03 12.74 7.88
N TYR A 133 -10.87 12.14 8.20
CA TYR A 133 -10.55 10.77 7.78
C TYR A 133 -11.43 9.73 8.49
N ARG A 134 -11.81 9.99 9.74
CA ARG A 134 -12.76 9.14 10.48
C ARG A 134 -14.13 9.13 9.82
N ALA A 135 -14.63 10.28 9.39
CA ALA A 135 -15.88 10.38 8.65
C ALA A 135 -15.79 9.71 7.27
N PHE A 136 -14.66 9.88 6.57
CA PHE A 136 -14.42 9.25 5.28
C PHE A 136 -14.37 7.72 5.39
N ALA A 137 -13.63 7.18 6.36
CA ALA A 137 -13.59 5.75 6.63
C ALA A 137 -14.98 5.18 6.95
N ALA A 138 -15.78 5.89 7.76
CA ALA A 138 -17.15 5.47 8.07
C ALA A 138 -18.06 5.44 6.83
N ARG A 139 -17.93 6.41 5.91
CA ARG A 139 -18.70 6.45 4.65
C ARG A 139 -18.32 5.30 3.71
N LYS A 140 -17.05 4.91 3.66
CA LYS A 140 -16.56 3.77 2.88
C LYS A 140 -16.81 2.40 3.55
N GLY A 141 -17.34 2.40 4.78
CA GLY A 141 -17.55 1.17 5.56
C GLY A 141 -16.26 0.56 6.09
N TRP A 142 -15.16 1.32 6.13
CA TRP A 142 -13.88 0.87 6.67
C TRP A 142 -13.86 0.95 8.18
N ARG A 143 -13.11 0.02 8.79
CA ARG A 143 -12.89 0.00 10.23
C ARG A 143 -11.69 0.85 10.58
N LEU A 144 -11.91 1.90 11.38
CA LEU A 144 -10.85 2.73 11.95
C LEU A 144 -10.58 2.34 13.40
N GLU A 145 -9.31 2.14 13.75
CA GLU A 145 -8.84 1.83 15.10
C GLU A 145 -7.71 2.79 15.50
N VAL A 146 -7.88 3.52 16.60
CA VAL A 146 -6.85 4.43 17.10
C VAL A 146 -5.79 3.62 17.85
N LEU A 147 -4.54 3.72 17.41
CA LEU A 147 -3.41 3.01 18.00
C LEU A 147 -2.73 3.83 19.11
N GLY A 148 -2.72 5.15 18.95
CA GLY A 148 -2.15 6.07 19.94
C GLY A 148 -2.50 7.51 19.63
N SER A 149 -2.56 8.35 20.66
CA SER A 149 -2.78 9.79 20.50
C SER A 149 -2.09 10.58 21.62
N SER A 150 -1.57 11.74 21.26
CA SER A 150 -1.10 12.78 22.17
C SER A 150 -2.00 14.00 22.04
N PRO A 151 -3.02 14.19 22.92
CA PRO A 151 -3.86 15.37 22.88
C PRO A 151 -3.07 16.65 23.25
N SER A 152 -3.50 17.81 22.74
CA SER A 152 -3.01 19.13 23.14
C SER A 152 -3.94 19.78 24.16
N ASP A 153 -3.47 20.83 24.84
CA ASP A 153 -4.20 21.49 25.93
C ASP A 153 -5.54 22.12 25.49
N LEU A 154 -5.62 22.56 24.23
CA LEU A 154 -6.86 23.11 23.65
C LEU A 154 -7.74 22.05 22.96
N GLY A 155 -7.48 20.77 23.24
CA GLY A 155 -8.26 19.66 22.71
C GLY A 155 -7.98 19.33 21.25
N GLY A 156 -6.80 19.70 20.73
CA GLY A 156 -6.27 19.22 19.46
C GLY A 156 -5.43 17.95 19.64
N PHE A 157 -4.66 17.57 18.62
CA PHE A 157 -3.65 16.51 18.72
C PHE A 157 -2.26 17.05 18.36
N ASN A 158 -1.29 16.83 19.25
CA ASN A 158 0.12 16.95 18.89
C ASN A 158 0.48 15.89 17.86
N ASP A 159 0.08 14.65 18.13
CA ASP A 159 0.13 13.52 17.21
C ASP A 159 -1.05 12.56 17.44
N VAL A 160 -1.49 11.89 16.38
CA VAL A 160 -2.47 10.80 16.45
C VAL A 160 -2.13 9.76 15.39
N THR A 161 -2.10 8.50 15.80
CA THR A 161 -1.83 7.34 14.94
C THR A 161 -3.04 6.41 14.96
N PHE A 162 -3.52 6.05 13.77
CA PHE A 162 -4.67 5.16 13.62
C PHE A 162 -4.51 4.22 12.43
N ARG A 163 -5.16 3.08 12.52
CA ARG A 163 -5.22 2.02 11.52
C ARG A 163 -6.58 2.08 10.82
N VAL A 164 -6.58 1.98 9.49
CA VAL A 164 -7.77 1.91 8.65
C VAL A 164 -7.74 0.59 7.88
N ALA A 165 -8.69 -0.29 8.16
CA ALA A 165 -8.82 -1.58 7.51
C ALA A 165 -10.11 -1.63 6.69
N GLY A 166 -9.99 -1.95 5.41
CA GLY A 166 -11.10 -2.09 4.50
C GLY A 166 -10.65 -2.27 3.06
N ASP A 167 -11.60 -2.59 2.18
CA ASP A 167 -11.33 -2.85 0.78
C ASP A 167 -10.80 -1.59 0.06
N ALA A 168 -9.70 -1.75 -0.68
CA ALA A 168 -8.99 -0.68 -1.39
C ALA A 168 -8.62 0.55 -0.53
N ALA A 169 -8.41 0.38 0.78
CA ALA A 169 -8.09 1.48 1.69
C ALA A 169 -6.75 2.16 1.30
N TRP A 170 -5.75 1.38 0.90
CA TRP A 170 -4.45 1.90 0.46
C TRP A 170 -4.57 2.76 -0.80
N SER A 171 -5.24 2.25 -1.84
CA SER A 171 -5.40 2.96 -3.12
C SER A 171 -6.04 4.34 -2.96
N HIS A 172 -6.91 4.52 -1.96
CA HIS A 172 -7.54 5.81 -1.68
C HIS A 172 -6.71 6.72 -0.76
N LEU A 173 -6.05 6.14 0.25
CA LEU A 173 -5.43 6.92 1.33
C LEU A 173 -3.93 7.19 1.10
N HIS A 174 -3.23 6.44 0.26
CA HIS A 174 -1.77 6.62 0.09
C HIS A 174 -1.42 8.01 -0.47
N HIS A 175 -2.31 8.63 -1.25
CA HIS A 175 -2.18 10.01 -1.70
C HIS A 175 -2.41 11.06 -0.59
N GLU A 176 -2.73 10.66 0.64
CA GLU A 176 -2.89 11.57 1.77
C GLU A 176 -1.56 11.88 2.46
N GLY A 177 -0.47 11.20 2.08
CA GLY A 177 0.86 11.48 2.60
C GLY A 177 1.37 12.86 2.19
N GLY A 178 1.71 13.69 3.18
CA GLY A 178 2.34 15.00 2.98
C GLY A 178 1.87 16.09 3.94
N PRO A 179 2.37 17.32 3.77
CA PRO A 179 1.95 18.48 4.56
C PRO A 179 0.64 19.09 4.04
N HIS A 180 -0.33 19.23 4.94
CA HIS A 180 -1.61 19.91 4.75
C HIS A 180 -1.54 21.31 5.36
N ARG A 181 -1.89 22.33 4.56
CA ARG A 181 -1.87 23.73 4.99
C ARG A 181 -3.27 24.25 5.26
N VAL A 182 -3.48 24.94 6.38
CA VAL A 182 -4.75 25.61 6.71
C VAL A 182 -4.57 27.12 6.77
N GLN A 183 -5.57 27.85 6.28
CA GLN A 183 -5.68 29.30 6.38
C GLN A 183 -7.04 29.66 6.98
N ARG A 184 -7.04 30.05 8.25
CA ARG A 184 -8.24 30.49 8.97
C ARG A 184 -7.90 31.47 10.09
N VAL A 185 -8.92 32.07 10.68
CA VAL A 185 -8.77 32.82 11.93
C VAL A 185 -8.68 31.79 13.07
N PRO A 186 -7.54 31.67 13.77
CA PRO A 186 -7.38 30.71 14.86
C PRO A 186 -8.34 30.97 16.01
N VAL A 187 -8.68 29.92 16.73
CA VAL A 187 -9.47 30.06 17.98
C VAL A 187 -8.68 30.82 19.05
N THR A 188 -7.36 30.76 18.98
CA THR A 188 -6.43 31.45 19.89
C THR A 188 -6.19 32.92 19.54
N GLU A 189 -6.74 33.42 18.43
CA GLU A 189 -6.49 34.78 17.95
C GLU A 189 -7.64 35.73 18.31
N SER A 190 -7.31 36.89 18.91
CA SER A 190 -8.30 37.86 19.40
C SER A 190 -8.64 38.97 18.40
N GLN A 191 -7.77 39.25 17.41
CA GLN A 191 -7.93 40.36 16.46
C GLN A 191 -8.57 39.95 15.12
N GLY A 192 -9.00 38.69 14.96
CA GLY A 192 -9.62 38.22 13.72
C GLY A 192 -8.66 38.12 12.54
N ARG A 193 -7.34 38.05 12.78
CA ARG A 193 -6.33 37.91 11.73
C ARG A 193 -6.27 36.47 11.23
N ILE A 194 -6.07 36.30 9.93
CA ILE A 194 -5.93 34.99 9.31
C ILE A 194 -4.50 34.52 9.51
N HIS A 195 -4.33 33.37 10.15
CA HIS A 195 -3.04 32.72 10.26
C HIS A 195 -2.95 31.56 9.28
N THR A 196 -1.72 31.23 8.92
CA THR A 196 -1.42 30.05 8.10
C THR A 196 -0.68 29.05 8.98
N SER A 197 -1.29 27.87 9.14
CA SER A 197 -0.74 26.76 9.92
C SER A 197 -0.58 25.52 9.02
N SER A 198 0.18 24.52 9.47
CA SER A 198 0.34 23.25 8.78
C SER A 198 0.22 22.07 9.75
N ALA A 199 -0.29 20.95 9.23
CA ALA A 199 -0.23 19.63 9.85
C ALA A 199 0.34 18.65 8.82
N THR A 200 1.03 17.62 9.28
CA THR A 200 1.66 16.61 8.41
C THR A 200 0.93 15.30 8.58
N VAL A 201 0.63 14.64 7.46
CA VAL A 201 0.01 13.32 7.41
C VAL A 201 1.02 12.36 6.82
N SER A 202 1.26 11.23 7.48
CA SER A 202 2.06 10.12 6.95
C SER A 202 1.17 8.93 6.74
N VAL A 203 1.39 8.21 5.65
CA VAL A 203 0.58 7.06 5.27
C VAL A 203 1.51 5.89 4.98
N LEU A 204 1.35 4.81 5.73
CA LEU A 204 2.20 3.62 5.63
C LEU A 204 1.32 2.38 5.51
N PRO A 205 1.71 1.39 4.70
CA PRO A 205 0.98 0.14 4.65
C PRO A 205 1.25 -0.65 5.94
N GLU A 206 0.26 -1.38 6.43
CA GLU A 206 0.45 -2.30 7.54
C GLU A 206 1.49 -3.35 7.16
N ALA A 207 2.52 -3.47 8.00
CA ALA A 207 3.62 -4.38 7.82
C ALA A 207 3.30 -5.75 8.41
N ASP A 208 3.59 -6.82 7.66
CA ASP A 208 3.56 -8.18 8.21
C ASP A 208 4.59 -8.35 9.33
N GLU A 209 4.29 -9.17 10.34
CA GLU A 209 5.25 -9.50 11.39
C GLU A 209 6.52 -10.10 10.80
N VAL A 210 7.68 -9.62 11.27
CA VAL A 210 8.98 -10.12 10.83
C VAL A 210 9.25 -11.46 11.51
N GLU A 211 9.05 -12.57 10.81
CA GLU A 211 9.55 -13.86 11.22
C GLU A 211 10.96 -14.10 10.65
N VAL A 212 11.95 -14.18 11.54
CA VAL A 212 13.31 -14.56 11.15
C VAL A 212 13.42 -16.09 11.12
N ALA A 213 13.33 -16.65 9.91
CA ALA A 213 13.71 -18.04 9.66
C ALA A 213 15.24 -18.15 9.61
N ILE A 214 15.80 -19.08 10.38
CA ILE A 214 17.24 -19.36 10.39
C ILE A 214 17.48 -20.69 9.69
N ASP A 215 18.15 -20.66 8.53
CA ASP A 215 18.59 -21.87 7.85
C ASP A 215 19.81 -22.47 8.59
N PRO A 216 19.78 -23.76 8.96
CA PRO A 216 20.94 -24.45 9.51
C PRO A 216 22.22 -24.37 8.64
N ALA A 217 22.11 -24.22 7.32
CA ALA A 217 23.25 -24.11 6.40
C ALA A 217 24.05 -22.80 6.58
N ASP A 218 23.37 -21.75 7.05
CA ASP A 218 23.93 -20.42 7.28
C ASP A 218 24.63 -20.29 8.63
N LEU A 219 24.59 -21.34 9.44
CA LEU A 219 25.19 -21.37 10.77
C LEU A 219 26.53 -22.10 10.75
N GLU A 220 27.56 -21.44 11.26
CA GLU A 220 28.82 -22.07 11.60
C GLU A 220 28.89 -22.27 13.12
N VAL A 221 28.99 -23.53 13.55
CA VAL A 221 29.00 -23.89 14.97
C VAL A 221 30.39 -24.40 15.34
N ALA A 222 31.14 -23.61 16.10
CA ALA A 222 32.44 -23.97 16.64
C ALA A 222 32.32 -24.35 18.12
N THR A 223 32.95 -25.44 18.52
CA THR A 223 33.03 -25.88 19.93
C THR A 223 34.42 -25.61 20.49
N PHE A 224 34.49 -25.21 21.75
CA PHE A 224 35.75 -24.93 22.43
C PHE A 224 35.63 -25.20 23.94
N ARG A 225 36.76 -25.15 24.65
CA ARG A 225 36.80 -25.37 26.10
C ARG A 225 36.18 -24.18 26.83
N ALA A 226 35.32 -24.48 27.80
CA ALA A 226 34.72 -23.45 28.65
C ALA A 226 35.80 -22.76 29.50
N THR A 227 35.59 -21.48 29.80
CA THR A 227 36.52 -20.69 30.61
C THR A 227 35.86 -20.33 31.94
N GLY A 228 36.48 -20.66 33.08
CA GLY A 228 35.94 -20.29 34.40
C GLY A 228 36.26 -21.29 35.51
N PRO A 229 35.76 -21.05 36.74
CA PRO A 229 35.96 -21.92 37.88
C PRO A 229 35.19 -23.23 37.69
N GLY A 230 35.91 -24.27 37.30
CA GLY A 230 35.44 -25.65 37.38
C GLY A 230 36.64 -26.58 37.32
N GLY A 231 36.53 -27.73 37.97
CA GLY A 231 37.65 -28.66 38.15
C GLY A 231 38.15 -29.29 36.84
N GLN A 232 38.64 -30.53 36.92
CA GLN A 232 39.21 -31.23 35.76
C GLN A 232 38.28 -31.29 34.54
N SER A 233 36.96 -31.28 34.75
CA SER A 233 35.96 -31.32 33.67
C SER A 233 35.96 -30.08 32.77
N VAL A 234 36.35 -28.91 33.26
CA VAL A 234 36.41 -27.67 32.45
C VAL A 234 37.64 -27.68 31.53
N ASN A 235 38.73 -28.33 31.97
CA ASN A 235 39.97 -28.41 31.19
C ASN A 235 39.97 -29.51 30.13
N THR A 236 39.06 -30.48 30.23
CA THR A 236 39.03 -31.68 29.37
C THR A 236 37.81 -31.78 28.46
N THR A 237 36.68 -31.17 28.81
CA THR A 237 35.43 -31.27 28.05
C THR A 237 35.17 -30.00 27.22
N ASP A 238 34.92 -30.16 25.92
CA ASP A 238 34.58 -29.07 25.01
C ASP A 238 33.07 -28.74 25.07
N SER A 239 32.65 -28.12 26.18
CA SER A 239 31.24 -27.80 26.42
C SER A 239 30.78 -26.43 25.90
N ALA A 240 31.70 -25.49 25.61
CA ALA A 240 31.36 -24.15 25.13
C ALA A 240 31.09 -24.15 23.62
N VAL A 241 30.07 -23.38 23.21
CA VAL A 241 29.61 -23.31 21.82
C VAL A 241 29.63 -21.87 21.34
N ARG A 242 30.19 -21.64 20.16
CA ARG A 242 30.11 -20.39 19.40
C ARG A 242 29.34 -20.65 18.12
N VAL A 243 28.28 -19.89 17.90
CA VAL A 243 27.48 -19.92 16.68
C VAL A 243 27.71 -18.62 15.94
N THR A 244 28.07 -18.71 14.66
CA THR A 244 28.23 -17.59 13.75
C THR A 244 27.18 -17.69 12.65
N HIS A 245 26.40 -16.64 12.44
CA HIS A 245 25.51 -16.52 11.29
C HIS A 245 26.30 -15.92 10.12
N LYS A 246 26.61 -16.72 9.11
CA LYS A 246 27.48 -16.31 7.99
C LYS A 246 26.97 -15.08 7.24
N PRO A 247 25.66 -14.96 6.91
CA PRO A 247 25.16 -13.82 6.14
C PRO A 247 25.29 -12.47 6.86
N THR A 248 25.06 -12.45 8.18
CA THR A 248 25.09 -11.19 8.96
C THR A 248 26.40 -10.98 9.71
N GLY A 249 27.28 -11.99 9.78
CA GLY A 249 28.50 -11.97 10.57
C GLY A 249 28.27 -11.97 12.09
N LEU A 250 27.03 -12.15 12.56
CA LEU A 250 26.71 -12.13 13.99
C LEU A 250 27.25 -13.38 14.68
N VAL A 251 28.02 -13.16 15.75
CA VAL A 251 28.62 -14.22 16.57
C VAL A 251 27.99 -14.21 17.96
N VAL A 252 27.54 -15.38 18.41
CA VAL A 252 27.02 -15.63 19.76
C VAL A 252 27.77 -16.80 20.37
N SER A 253 28.24 -16.64 21.61
CA SER A 253 28.90 -17.72 22.35
C SER A 253 28.19 -18.00 23.67
N MET A 254 28.05 -19.27 24.02
CA MET A 254 27.45 -19.75 25.27
C MET A 254 28.32 -20.81 25.95
N GLN A 255 28.46 -20.70 27.27
CA GLN A 255 29.24 -21.63 28.09
C GLN A 255 28.65 -21.90 29.48
N ASP A 256 27.40 -21.45 29.73
CA ASP A 256 26.80 -21.47 31.07
C ASP A 256 26.48 -22.89 31.57
N GLU A 257 26.13 -23.79 30.66
CA GLU A 257 25.74 -25.16 30.99
C GLU A 257 26.91 -26.14 30.84
N LYS A 258 26.86 -27.25 31.57
CA LYS A 258 27.83 -28.35 31.43
C LYS A 258 27.67 -29.11 30.10
N SER A 259 26.49 -29.04 29.49
CA SER A 259 26.17 -29.75 28.24
C SER A 259 26.31 -28.86 27.01
N GLN A 260 27.07 -29.34 26.02
CA GLN A 260 27.23 -28.69 24.72
C GLN A 260 25.88 -28.47 24.00
N LEU A 261 24.98 -29.46 24.04
CA LEU A 261 23.66 -29.38 23.40
C LEU A 261 22.81 -28.26 24.00
N GLN A 262 22.86 -28.11 25.34
CA GLN A 262 22.13 -27.04 26.03
C GLN A 262 22.73 -25.66 25.71
N ASN A 263 24.06 -25.55 25.68
CA ASN A 263 24.73 -24.31 25.26
C ASN A 263 24.43 -23.96 23.80
N LYS A 264 24.38 -24.95 22.90
CA LYS A 264 23.97 -24.74 21.50
C LYS A 264 22.53 -24.24 21.39
N ALA A 265 21.59 -24.87 22.12
CA ALA A 265 20.19 -24.44 22.11
C ALA A 265 20.03 -22.99 22.61
N LYS A 266 20.67 -22.63 23.74
CA LYS A 266 20.66 -21.25 24.25
C LYS A 266 21.32 -20.26 23.28
N ALA A 267 22.43 -20.64 22.65
CA ALA A 267 23.12 -19.81 21.67
C ALA A 267 22.23 -19.52 20.46
N LEU A 268 21.48 -20.53 19.97
CA LEU A 268 20.52 -20.35 18.88
C LEU A 268 19.35 -19.45 19.28
N THR A 269 18.82 -19.57 20.51
CA THR A 269 17.77 -18.68 21.02
C THR A 269 18.25 -17.23 21.06
N VAL A 270 19.45 -16.97 21.57
CA VAL A 270 20.03 -15.62 21.62
C VAL A 270 20.37 -15.10 20.23
N LEU A 271 20.87 -15.96 19.34
CA LEU A 271 21.12 -15.60 17.94
C LEU A 271 19.82 -15.19 17.24
N ARG A 272 18.74 -15.95 17.42
CA ARG A 272 17.42 -15.61 16.89
C ARG A 272 16.91 -14.27 17.41
N ALA A 273 17.03 -14.03 18.72
CA ALA A 273 16.63 -12.74 19.31
C ALA A 273 17.45 -11.57 18.74
N ARG A 274 18.77 -11.74 18.55
CA ARG A 274 19.63 -10.71 17.96
C ARG A 274 19.34 -10.45 16.49
N LEU A 275 19.09 -11.52 15.71
CA LEU A 275 18.72 -11.39 14.30
C LEU A 275 17.35 -10.72 14.14
N LEU A 276 16.38 -11.09 14.99
CA LEU A 276 15.08 -10.44 15.04
C LEU A 276 15.21 -8.94 15.34
N GLN A 277 16.00 -8.58 16.34
CA GLN A 277 16.24 -7.17 16.66
C GLN A 277 16.90 -6.42 15.50
N LEU A 278 17.90 -7.02 14.85
CA LEU A 278 18.59 -6.39 13.71
C LEU A 278 17.61 -6.12 12.55
N GLU A 279 16.73 -7.09 12.24
CA GLU A 279 15.76 -6.94 11.17
C GLU A 279 14.66 -5.94 11.54
N GLN A 280 14.21 -5.93 12.80
CA GLN A 280 13.29 -4.90 13.32
C GLN A 280 13.90 -3.50 13.24
N ASP A 281 15.16 -3.35 13.64
CA ASP A 281 15.88 -2.07 13.58
C ASP A 281 16.01 -1.59 12.13
N ARG A 282 16.40 -2.48 11.22
CA ARG A 282 16.47 -2.19 9.78
C ARG A 282 15.12 -1.73 9.23
N ARG A 283 14.06 -2.50 9.46
CA ARG A 283 12.72 -2.17 8.96
C ARG A 283 12.18 -0.87 9.58
N SER A 284 12.45 -0.64 10.85
CA SER A 284 12.10 0.63 11.51
C SER A 284 12.84 1.82 10.89
N ALA A 285 14.10 1.65 10.49
CA ALA A 285 14.88 2.67 9.83
C ALA A 285 14.36 2.96 8.42
N GLU A 286 13.99 1.93 7.66
CA GLU A 286 13.35 2.06 6.34
C GLU A 286 12.02 2.81 6.44
N LEU A 287 11.13 2.41 7.35
CA LEU A 287 9.85 3.09 7.59
C LEU A 287 10.04 4.53 8.09
N SER A 288 11.06 4.78 8.92
CA SER A 288 11.39 6.14 9.37
C SER A 288 11.89 7.02 8.23
N ALA A 289 12.70 6.47 7.32
CA ALA A 289 13.17 7.18 6.14
C ALA A 289 12.02 7.49 5.17
N GLU A 290 11.14 6.53 4.92
CA GLU A 290 9.94 6.71 4.10
C GLU A 290 9.02 7.79 4.68
N ARG A 291 8.74 7.71 5.99
CA ARG A 291 7.97 8.74 6.71
C ARG A 291 8.57 10.13 6.55
N LYS A 292 9.90 10.26 6.73
CA LYS A 292 10.60 11.54 6.55
C LYS A 292 10.53 12.04 5.10
N GLY A 293 10.57 11.13 4.13
CA GLY A 293 10.39 11.46 2.71
C GLY A 293 9.01 12.03 2.41
N GLN A 294 7.95 11.44 2.97
CA GLN A 294 6.57 11.92 2.78
C GLN A 294 6.31 13.27 3.46
N ILE A 295 6.75 13.43 4.71
CA ILE A 295 6.51 14.67 5.49
C ILE A 295 7.35 15.84 4.96
N GLY A 296 8.55 15.55 4.43
CA GLY A 296 9.54 16.57 4.10
C GLY A 296 9.98 17.35 5.34
N GLY A 297 10.17 18.67 5.18
CA GLY A 297 10.43 19.59 6.28
C GLY A 297 9.17 20.01 7.07
N GLY A 298 7.97 19.58 6.64
CA GLY A 298 6.69 19.95 7.26
C GLY A 298 6.30 21.43 7.12
N GLY A 299 7.06 22.19 6.32
CA GLY A 299 6.94 23.63 6.18
C GLY A 299 5.85 24.07 5.18
N ARG A 300 5.47 25.35 5.27
CA ARG A 300 4.43 25.99 4.42
C ARG A 300 4.67 25.90 2.90
N SER A 301 5.90 25.67 2.46
CA SER A 301 6.31 25.60 1.05
C SER A 301 5.96 24.27 0.39
N GLU A 302 6.06 23.15 1.12
CA GLU A 302 6.02 21.77 0.59
C GLU A 302 4.59 21.18 0.54
N LYS A 303 3.57 22.02 0.74
CA LYS A 303 2.15 21.65 0.85
C LYS A 303 1.64 20.79 -0.32
N ILE A 304 0.95 19.70 0.00
CA ILE A 304 0.15 18.95 -0.96
C ILE A 304 -1.25 19.56 -1.12
N ARG A 305 -1.85 20.06 -0.03
CA ARG A 305 -3.18 20.68 -0.04
C ARG A 305 -3.26 21.97 0.76
N THR A 306 -4.15 22.87 0.36
CA THR A 306 -4.51 24.07 1.12
C THR A 306 -5.99 24.11 1.43
N TYR A 307 -6.33 24.25 2.71
CA TYR A 307 -7.67 24.41 3.26
C TYR A 307 -7.86 25.89 3.63
N ASN A 308 -8.62 26.63 2.83
CA ASN A 308 -8.88 28.06 3.03
C ASN A 308 -10.31 28.27 3.51
N PHE A 309 -10.45 28.63 4.79
CA PHE A 309 -11.75 28.82 5.42
C PHE A 309 -12.45 30.11 5.00
N LYS A 310 -11.69 31.17 4.67
CA LYS A 310 -12.28 32.45 4.24
C LYS A 310 -13.02 32.29 2.90
N GLU A 311 -12.47 31.50 2.00
CA GLU A 311 -12.99 31.27 0.64
C GLU A 311 -13.78 29.95 0.52
N ASN A 312 -13.99 29.24 1.65
CA ASN A 312 -14.62 27.91 1.74
C ASN A 312 -14.07 26.92 0.70
N ARG A 313 -12.74 26.85 0.56
CA ARG A 313 -12.07 26.18 -0.57
C ARG A 313 -10.96 25.25 -0.13
N VAL A 314 -10.89 24.10 -0.80
CA VAL A 314 -9.75 23.18 -0.77
C VAL A 314 -9.10 23.16 -2.14
N THR A 315 -7.77 23.27 -2.17
CA THR A 315 -6.97 23.11 -3.39
C THR A 315 -5.92 22.05 -3.16
N ASP A 316 -5.89 21.03 -4.02
CA ASP A 316 -4.78 20.09 -4.14
C ASP A 316 -3.79 20.62 -5.18
N HIS A 317 -2.54 20.84 -4.76
CA HIS A 317 -1.52 21.48 -5.59
C HIS A 317 -0.85 20.52 -6.55
N ARG A 318 -1.01 19.20 -6.37
CA ARG A 318 -0.38 18.19 -7.24
C ARG A 318 -1.05 18.16 -8.61
N ILE A 319 -2.37 18.16 -8.62
CA ILE A 319 -3.20 18.16 -9.84
C ILE A 319 -3.83 19.52 -10.15
N GLY A 320 -3.64 20.52 -9.28
CA GLY A 320 -4.24 21.85 -9.42
C GLY A 320 -5.76 21.89 -9.20
N LEU A 321 -6.36 20.80 -8.71
CA LEU A 321 -7.80 20.69 -8.48
C LEU A 321 -8.22 21.59 -7.33
N THR A 322 -9.29 22.35 -7.55
CA THR A 322 -9.82 23.30 -6.56
C THR A 322 -11.32 23.11 -6.38
N LEU A 323 -11.75 22.85 -5.14
CA LEU A 323 -13.15 22.63 -4.76
C LEU A 323 -13.62 23.68 -3.75
N HIS A 324 -14.77 24.30 -4.02
CA HIS A 324 -15.40 25.30 -3.14
C HIS A 324 -16.43 24.66 -2.19
N LYS A 325 -16.04 23.57 -1.53
CA LYS A 325 -16.91 22.78 -0.64
C LYS A 325 -16.14 22.33 0.61
N LEU A 326 -15.32 23.20 1.21
CA LEU A 326 -14.44 22.82 2.32
C LEU A 326 -15.20 22.17 3.49
N ASP A 327 -16.39 22.66 3.85
CA ASP A 327 -17.21 22.07 4.93
C ASP A 327 -17.56 20.59 4.65
N ARG A 328 -17.87 20.25 3.40
CA ARG A 328 -18.18 18.86 2.99
C ARG A 328 -16.94 17.99 2.97
N VAL A 329 -15.82 18.54 2.49
CA VAL A 329 -14.52 17.86 2.50
C VAL A 329 -14.13 17.50 3.92
N LEU A 330 -14.20 18.45 4.86
CA LEU A 330 -13.93 18.19 6.29
C LEU A 330 -14.96 17.24 6.92
N GLY A 331 -16.18 17.17 6.37
CA GLY A 331 -17.19 16.18 6.72
C GLY A 331 -16.98 14.78 6.11
N GLY A 332 -15.84 14.55 5.45
CA GLY A 332 -15.44 13.26 4.90
C GLY A 332 -15.87 13.01 3.45
N GLU A 333 -16.33 14.01 2.69
CA GLU A 333 -16.60 13.89 1.24
C GLU A 333 -15.31 14.16 0.44
N LEU A 334 -14.40 13.18 0.46
CA LEU A 334 -13.09 13.26 -0.22
C LEU A 334 -13.08 12.62 -1.62
N ASP A 335 -14.16 11.93 -2.02
CA ASP A 335 -14.23 11.14 -3.26
C ASP A 335 -13.82 11.95 -4.50
N GLU A 336 -14.34 13.17 -4.67
CA GLU A 336 -14.00 14.03 -5.82
C GLU A 336 -12.49 14.33 -5.92
N ILE A 337 -11.78 14.41 -4.79
CA ILE A 337 -10.34 14.68 -4.75
C ILE A 337 -9.55 13.39 -4.98
N VAL A 338 -9.92 12.33 -4.26
CA VAL A 338 -9.23 11.03 -4.31
C VAL A 338 -9.36 10.41 -5.69
N ASP A 339 -10.56 10.40 -6.28
CA ASP A 339 -10.79 9.84 -7.62
C ASP A 339 -9.98 10.59 -8.69
N ALA A 340 -9.86 11.92 -8.56
CA ALA A 340 -9.06 12.73 -9.47
C ALA A 340 -7.56 12.45 -9.35
N LEU A 341 -7.06 12.18 -8.13
CA LEU A 341 -5.66 11.80 -7.89
C LEU A 341 -5.36 10.41 -8.45
N ILE A 342 -6.23 9.44 -8.20
CA ILE A 342 -6.11 8.08 -8.73
C ILE A 342 -6.13 8.11 -10.27
N ALA A 343 -7.03 8.91 -10.87
CA ALA A 343 -7.09 9.06 -12.32
C ALA A 343 -5.81 9.69 -12.88
N HIS A 344 -5.23 10.67 -12.18
CA HIS A 344 -3.98 11.30 -12.57
C HIS A 344 -2.80 10.33 -12.50
N GLU A 345 -2.65 9.59 -11.41
CA GLU A 345 -1.60 8.57 -11.27
C GLU A 345 -1.72 7.49 -12.34
N ARG A 346 -2.93 6.99 -12.59
CA ARG A 346 -3.19 6.03 -13.69
C ARG A 346 -2.77 6.59 -15.04
N ALA A 347 -3.05 7.87 -15.31
CA ALA A 347 -2.64 8.51 -16.55
C ALA A 347 -1.11 8.63 -16.66
N GLU A 348 -0.40 8.92 -15.56
CA GLU A 348 1.06 8.95 -15.54
C GLU A 348 1.67 7.56 -15.76
N LEU A 349 1.14 6.52 -15.13
CA LEU A 349 1.57 5.14 -15.33
C LEU A 349 1.36 4.68 -16.77
N LEU A 350 0.20 4.99 -17.37
CA LEU A 350 -0.08 4.70 -18.78
C LEU A 350 0.87 5.45 -19.72
N ALA A 351 1.22 6.70 -19.40
CA ALA A 351 2.18 7.47 -20.19
C ALA A 351 3.62 6.93 -20.07
N ALA A 352 3.98 6.34 -18.93
CA ALA A 352 5.30 5.72 -18.73
C ALA A 352 5.45 4.37 -19.45
N GLU A 353 4.36 3.65 -19.71
CA GLU A 353 4.35 2.41 -20.51
C GLU A 353 4.24 2.63 -22.04
N ALA A 354 3.83 3.83 -22.49
CA ALA A 354 3.60 4.18 -23.89
C ALA A 354 4.89 4.49 -24.68
#